data_AF-A0A2E1LIW0-F1
#
_entry.id   AF-A0A2E1LIW0-F1
#
_cell.length_a   1.000
_cell.length_b   1.000
_cell.length_c   1.000
_cell.angle_alpha   90.00
_cell.angle_beta   90.00
_cell.angle_gamma   90.00
#
_symmetry.space_group_name_H-M   'P 1'
#
loop_
_entity.id
_entity.type
_entity.pdbx_description
1 polymer ?
#
loop_
_entity_poly.entity_id
_entity_poly.type
_entity_poly.pdbx_seq_one_letter_code
_entity_poly.pdbx_strand_id
1 'polypeptide(L)'
;MAAEAAERGATIKNAEFGQSDSGDVILQASAESADIEVSIPGPMQIAVSDIDFNTVQLSEGAAIDQGLREWTNAYLAALVDDADRQALVQVRKAIDAENLTARSEFRGLGAANFLTINTKTDGINRALLAPSIVATQRGPVLLPILGAARQGNMGIVMSISAGGSFRATGKGVTGEIQVTAGRFDSLHALNAHGRAQTFASAFSLPLALSLPNGRHFSVGRNFTETQTVGQAQVPKAWMEGDAIKMSYCPVALGANPNAARMTFRTALKHIDMPGQEMAWASLRNYNLARLFEAYVAAGDIKDAALKEIFAQALACQIETMLKSI
;
A
#
# COMPACT_ATOMS: atom_id res chain seq x y z
N MET A 1 23.38 -9.51 -10.76
CA MET A 1 22.18 -9.37 -9.89
C MET A 1 21.58 -10.70 -9.42
N ALA A 2 20.86 -11.48 -10.24
CA ALA A 2 20.15 -12.69 -9.76
C ALA A 2 21.09 -13.83 -9.30
N ALA A 3 22.17 -14.12 -10.02
CA ALA A 3 23.15 -15.15 -9.64
C ALA A 3 23.87 -14.79 -8.32
N GLU A 4 24.32 -13.53 -8.18
CA GLU A 4 24.96 -13.02 -6.95
C GLU A 4 24.00 -13.01 -5.75
N ALA A 5 22.70 -12.83 -5.98
CA ALA A 5 21.70 -12.94 -4.91
C ALA A 5 21.56 -14.37 -4.38
N ALA A 6 21.65 -15.36 -5.27
CA ALA A 6 21.60 -16.77 -4.90
C ALA A 6 22.79 -17.19 -4.03
N GLU A 7 24.00 -16.68 -4.33
CA GLU A 7 25.19 -16.86 -3.50
C GLU A 7 25.01 -16.32 -2.06
N ARG A 8 24.12 -15.34 -1.89
CA ARG A 8 23.77 -14.74 -0.60
C ARG A 8 22.56 -15.36 0.08
N GLY A 9 22.08 -16.49 -0.45
CA GLY A 9 20.98 -17.26 0.12
C GLY A 9 19.59 -16.82 -0.29
N ALA A 10 19.46 -15.90 -1.27
CA ALA A 10 18.18 -15.66 -1.91
C ALA A 10 17.76 -16.87 -2.76
N THR A 11 16.46 -17.10 -2.86
CA THR A 11 15.89 -18.06 -3.82
C THR A 11 15.12 -17.26 -4.85
N ILE A 12 15.38 -17.51 -6.13
CA ILE A 12 14.62 -16.97 -7.26
C ILE A 12 14.39 -18.14 -8.22
N LYS A 13 13.20 -18.74 -8.17
CA LYS A 13 12.82 -19.88 -9.00
C LYS A 13 11.70 -19.46 -9.94
N ASN A 14 11.93 -19.68 -11.23
CA ASN A 14 10.99 -19.36 -12.32
C ASN A 14 10.52 -17.89 -12.33
N ALA A 15 11.37 -16.98 -11.87
CA ALA A 15 11.12 -15.54 -11.81
C ALA A 15 12.35 -14.79 -12.31
N GLU A 16 12.14 -13.65 -12.95
CA GLU A 16 13.19 -12.81 -13.50
C GLU A 16 12.80 -11.33 -13.44
N PHE A 17 13.80 -10.45 -13.59
CA PHE A 17 13.54 -9.03 -13.75
C PHE A 17 13.17 -8.71 -15.20
N GLY A 18 12.09 -7.95 -15.38
CA GLY A 18 11.67 -7.42 -16.67
C GLY A 18 11.42 -5.91 -16.59
N GLN A 19 10.88 -5.36 -17.67
CA GLN A 19 10.35 -4.00 -17.71
C GLN A 19 8.85 -4.06 -17.97
N SER A 20 8.09 -3.25 -17.22
CA SER A 20 6.68 -3.04 -17.51
C SER A 20 6.46 -2.16 -18.74
N ASP A 21 5.22 -2.07 -19.22
CA ASP A 21 4.85 -1.19 -20.33
C ASP A 21 5.17 0.30 -20.07
N SER A 22 5.24 0.70 -18.78
CA SER A 22 5.64 2.06 -18.38
C SER A 22 7.16 2.24 -18.24
N GLY A 23 7.95 1.20 -18.48
CA GLY A 23 9.41 1.21 -18.38
C GLY A 23 9.98 0.77 -17.04
N ASP A 24 9.17 0.72 -15.98
CA ASP A 24 9.65 0.40 -14.64
C ASP A 24 10.16 -1.04 -14.54
N VAL A 25 11.19 -1.25 -13.72
CA VAL A 25 11.68 -2.58 -13.36
C VAL A 25 10.60 -3.36 -12.59
N ILE A 26 10.27 -4.55 -13.07
CA ILE A 26 9.29 -5.46 -12.44
C ILE A 26 9.89 -6.84 -12.24
N LEU A 27 9.29 -7.60 -11.33
CA LEU A 27 9.49 -9.04 -11.26
C LEU A 27 8.41 -9.75 -12.10
N GLN A 28 8.80 -10.70 -12.94
CA GLN A 28 7.88 -11.45 -13.81
C GLN A 28 8.20 -12.95 -13.81
N ALA A 29 7.20 -13.77 -14.15
CA ALA A 29 7.37 -15.20 -14.34
C ALA A 29 8.23 -15.47 -15.57
N SER A 30 9.18 -16.41 -15.46
CA SER A 30 10.11 -16.74 -16.56
C SER A 30 9.47 -17.60 -17.66
N ALA A 31 8.25 -18.09 -17.44
CA ALA A 31 7.48 -18.90 -18.38
C ALA A 31 5.98 -18.72 -18.10
N GLU A 32 5.14 -19.06 -19.07
CA GLU A 32 3.69 -19.12 -18.84
C GLU A 32 3.34 -20.19 -17.80
N SER A 33 2.39 -19.86 -16.91
CA SER A 33 1.90 -20.76 -15.88
C SER A 33 3.02 -21.36 -14.99
N ALA A 34 3.97 -20.53 -14.56
CA ALA A 34 5.09 -20.94 -13.75
C ALA A 34 4.73 -21.14 -12.27
N ASP A 35 5.28 -22.19 -11.66
CA ASP A 35 5.35 -22.33 -10.21
C ASP A 35 6.55 -21.53 -9.70
N ILE A 36 6.29 -20.36 -9.11
CA ILE A 36 7.32 -19.42 -8.70
C ILE A 36 7.64 -19.54 -7.21
N GLU A 37 8.91 -19.34 -6.88
CA GLU A 37 9.36 -19.16 -5.50
C GLU A 37 10.40 -18.06 -5.43
N VAL A 38 10.15 -17.07 -4.59
CA VAL A 38 11.09 -16.01 -4.30
C VAL A 38 11.25 -15.88 -2.79
N SER A 39 12.48 -15.94 -2.30
CA SER A 39 12.79 -15.85 -0.86
C SER A 39 13.99 -14.96 -0.62
N ILE A 40 13.86 -14.00 0.31
CA ILE A 40 14.89 -13.04 0.70
C ILE A 40 15.27 -13.28 2.16
N PRO A 41 16.50 -13.74 2.44
CA PRO A 41 16.93 -14.07 3.79
C PRO A 41 17.18 -12.81 4.63
N GLY A 42 17.13 -12.96 5.96
CA GLY A 42 17.38 -11.90 6.94
C GLY A 42 18.58 -11.00 6.63
N PRO A 43 19.78 -11.56 6.35
CA PRO A 43 20.98 -10.77 6.06
C PRO A 43 20.91 -9.88 4.82
N MET A 44 19.99 -10.14 3.88
CA MET A 44 19.80 -9.31 2.69
C MET A 44 18.77 -8.21 2.89
N GLN A 45 18.07 -8.18 4.03
CA GLN A 45 17.10 -7.13 4.33
C GLN A 45 17.85 -5.86 4.73
N ILE A 46 17.54 -4.74 4.08
CA ILE A 46 18.25 -3.48 4.31
C ILE A 46 17.37 -2.60 5.18
N ALA A 47 17.86 -2.20 6.35
CA ALA A 47 17.12 -1.27 7.19
C ALA A 47 16.99 0.07 6.46
N VAL A 48 15.80 0.67 6.48
CA VAL A 48 15.58 1.97 5.82
C VAL A 48 16.44 3.09 6.45
N SER A 49 16.83 2.94 7.72
CA SER A 49 17.78 3.83 8.40
C SER A 49 19.17 3.83 7.77
N ASP A 50 19.53 2.75 7.07
CA ASP A 50 20.87 2.57 6.51
C ASP A 50 20.98 3.18 5.10
N ILE A 51 19.89 3.69 4.52
CA ILE A 51 19.84 4.29 3.18
C ILE A 51 19.95 5.82 3.30
N ASP A 52 20.94 6.40 2.60
CA ASP A 52 20.97 7.84 2.35
C ASP A 52 20.09 8.17 1.14
N PHE A 53 18.97 8.85 1.41
CA PHE A 53 18.00 9.22 0.39
C PHE A 53 18.44 10.37 -0.51
N ASN A 54 19.51 11.10 -0.18
CA ASN A 54 20.04 12.12 -1.12
C ASN A 54 20.78 11.46 -2.28
N THR A 55 21.49 10.37 -2.00
CA THR A 55 22.36 9.68 -2.96
C THR A 55 21.75 8.36 -3.47
N VAL A 56 20.73 7.83 -2.80
CA VAL A 56 20.13 6.50 -3.06
C VAL A 56 21.17 5.39 -2.94
N GLN A 57 22.00 5.49 -1.90
CA GLN A 57 23.05 4.53 -1.57
C GLN A 57 22.98 4.17 -0.10
N LEU A 58 23.61 3.05 0.26
CA LEU A 58 23.85 2.73 1.66
C LEU A 58 24.75 3.79 2.30
N SER A 59 24.31 4.32 3.43
CA SER A 59 25.06 5.23 4.28
C SER A 59 26.41 4.63 4.68
N GLU A 60 27.40 5.50 4.88
CA GLU A 60 28.76 5.08 5.26
C GLU A 60 28.78 4.29 6.57
N GLY A 61 27.88 4.63 7.52
CA GLY A 61 27.76 3.97 8.81
C GLY A 61 27.02 2.62 8.81
N ALA A 62 26.45 2.19 7.68
CA ALA A 62 25.72 0.93 7.62
C ALA A 62 26.66 -0.27 7.84
N ALA A 63 26.33 -1.11 8.84
CA ALA A 63 27.10 -2.29 9.22
C ALA A 63 26.83 -3.48 8.27
N ILE A 64 27.23 -3.33 7.01
CA ILE A 64 27.00 -4.28 5.90
C ILE A 64 28.34 -4.62 5.25
N ASP A 65 28.56 -5.89 4.88
CA ASP A 65 29.79 -6.32 4.20
C ASP A 65 29.96 -5.65 2.83
N GLN A 66 31.21 -5.46 2.39
CA GLN A 66 31.51 -4.72 1.16
C GLN A 66 30.83 -5.31 -0.08
N GLY A 67 30.78 -6.64 -0.20
CA GLY A 67 30.15 -7.27 -1.35
C GLY A 67 28.63 -7.09 -1.37
N LEU A 68 27.96 -7.15 -0.21
CA LEU A 68 26.54 -6.85 -0.13
C LEU A 68 26.29 -5.36 -0.40
N ARG A 69 27.17 -4.48 0.09
CA ARG A 69 27.07 -3.04 -0.14
C ARG A 69 27.09 -2.68 -1.62
N GLU A 70 28.07 -3.20 -2.37
CA GLU A 70 28.19 -2.97 -3.81
C GLU A 70 26.95 -3.46 -4.56
N TRP A 71 26.50 -4.68 -4.24
CA TRP A 71 25.30 -5.26 -4.83
C TRP A 71 24.03 -4.47 -4.51
N THR A 72 23.84 -4.05 -3.25
CA THR A 72 22.68 -3.26 -2.83
C THR A 72 22.68 -1.88 -3.49
N ASN A 73 23.82 -1.22 -3.61
CA ASN A 73 23.91 0.07 -4.30
C ASN A 73 23.57 -0.06 -5.78
N ALA A 74 24.01 -1.14 -6.45
CA ALA A 74 23.62 -1.42 -7.83
C ALA A 74 22.11 -1.68 -7.96
N TYR A 75 21.52 -2.41 -7.01
CA TYR A 75 20.08 -2.64 -6.96
C TYR A 75 19.29 -1.34 -6.75
N LEU A 76 19.71 -0.49 -5.81
CA LEU A 76 19.08 0.81 -5.55
C LEU A 76 19.15 1.74 -6.78
N ALA A 77 20.28 1.76 -7.48
CA ALA A 77 20.45 2.52 -8.71
C ALA A 77 19.55 2.00 -9.85
N ALA A 78 19.25 0.69 -9.88
CA ALA A 78 18.32 0.10 -10.85
C ALA A 78 16.85 0.41 -10.55
N LEU A 79 16.49 0.69 -9.29
CA LEU A 79 15.13 1.03 -8.88
C LEU A 79 14.77 2.51 -9.03
N VAL A 80 15.77 3.39 -9.03
CA VAL A 80 15.57 4.84 -9.02
C VAL A 80 16.52 5.48 -10.03
N ASP A 81 16.00 5.78 -11.21
CA ASP A 81 16.74 6.50 -12.23
C ASP A 81 16.36 8.00 -12.30
N ASP A 82 17.07 8.75 -13.14
CA ASP A 82 16.82 10.19 -13.30
C ASP A 82 15.51 10.50 -14.04
N ALA A 83 15.01 9.59 -14.88
CA ALA A 83 13.74 9.76 -15.57
C ALA A 83 12.57 9.63 -14.59
N ASP A 84 12.60 8.64 -13.70
CA ASP A 84 11.63 8.44 -12.63
C ASP A 84 11.59 9.64 -11.67
N ARG A 85 12.76 10.15 -11.29
CA ARG A 85 12.87 11.36 -10.47
C ARG A 85 12.22 12.56 -11.16
N GLN A 86 12.53 12.77 -12.45
CA GLN A 86 11.96 13.87 -13.21
C GLN A 86 10.44 13.73 -13.33
N ALA A 87 9.94 12.53 -13.67
CA ALA A 87 8.52 12.26 -13.77
C ALA A 87 7.78 12.56 -12.46
N LEU A 88 8.28 12.06 -11.33
CA LEU A 88 7.66 12.32 -10.03
C LEU A 88 7.73 13.80 -9.63
N VAL A 89 8.83 14.50 -9.94
CA VAL A 89 8.93 15.95 -9.73
C VAL A 89 7.86 16.70 -10.53
N GLN A 90 7.60 16.31 -11.79
CA GLN A 90 6.55 16.95 -12.58
C GLN A 90 5.16 16.72 -11.98
N VAL A 91 4.87 15.50 -11.53
CA VAL A 91 3.60 15.20 -10.83
C VAL A 91 3.43 16.09 -9.59
N ARG A 92 4.47 16.23 -8.76
CA ARG A 92 4.40 17.09 -7.56
C ARG A 92 4.23 18.58 -7.88
N LYS A 93 4.84 19.05 -8.97
CA LYS A 93 4.64 20.42 -9.46
C LYS A 93 3.22 20.64 -9.99
N ALA A 94 2.65 19.66 -10.69
CA ALA A 94 1.26 19.72 -11.16
C ALA A 94 0.28 19.77 -9.97
N ILE A 95 0.50 18.93 -8.94
CA ILE A 95 -0.28 18.94 -7.69
C ILE A 95 -0.26 20.34 -7.04
N ASP A 96 0.91 20.99 -6.99
CA ASP A 96 1.08 22.33 -6.42
C ASP A 96 0.41 23.41 -7.30
N ALA A 97 0.65 23.38 -8.61
CA ALA A 97 0.09 24.35 -9.57
C ALA A 97 -1.45 24.32 -9.61
N GLU A 98 -2.04 23.15 -9.42
CA GLU A 98 -3.49 22.98 -9.34
C GLU A 98 -4.05 23.12 -7.91
N ASN A 99 -3.18 23.31 -6.92
CA ASN A 99 -3.51 23.49 -5.51
C ASN A 99 -4.38 22.34 -4.95
N LEU A 100 -4.08 21.10 -5.35
CA LEU A 100 -4.91 19.93 -4.99
C LEU A 100 -4.94 19.66 -3.49
N THR A 101 -3.89 20.04 -2.75
CA THR A 101 -3.80 19.90 -1.29
C THR A 101 -4.83 20.75 -0.54
N ALA A 102 -5.22 21.90 -1.11
CA ALA A 102 -6.17 22.81 -0.49
C ALA A 102 -7.63 22.43 -0.76
N ARG A 103 -7.90 21.68 -1.84
CA ARG A 103 -9.25 21.26 -2.26
C ARG A 103 -9.93 20.42 -1.19
N SER A 104 -11.07 20.90 -0.69
CA SER A 104 -11.84 20.23 0.36
C SER A 104 -12.33 18.84 -0.06
N GLU A 105 -12.59 18.68 -1.36
CA GLU A 105 -13.06 17.44 -1.97
C GLU A 105 -12.02 16.33 -1.80
N PHE A 106 -10.73 16.66 -1.75
CA PHE A 106 -9.64 15.68 -1.63
C PHE A 106 -9.14 15.49 -0.19
N ARG A 107 -9.57 16.32 0.76
CA ARG A 107 -9.25 16.14 2.18
C ARG A 107 -9.90 14.88 2.73
N GLY A 108 -9.13 14.17 3.54
CA GLY A 108 -9.61 12.96 4.21
C GLY A 108 -9.80 11.76 3.28
N LEU A 109 -9.27 11.77 2.06
CA LEU A 109 -9.29 10.59 1.19
C LEU A 109 -8.26 9.51 1.60
N GLY A 110 -7.34 9.83 2.51
CA GLY A 110 -6.20 8.97 2.82
C GLY A 110 -5.15 8.94 1.71
N ALA A 111 -5.11 9.96 0.84
CA ALA A 111 -4.17 10.14 -0.26
C ALA A 111 -3.12 11.25 0.01
N ALA A 112 -2.86 11.57 1.29
CA ALA A 112 -2.01 12.70 1.68
C ALA A 112 -0.55 12.58 1.20
N ASN A 113 0.01 11.37 1.15
CA ASN A 113 1.37 11.15 0.66
C ASN A 113 1.43 11.34 -0.86
N PHE A 114 0.39 10.92 -1.59
CA PHE A 114 0.31 11.17 -3.03
C PHE A 114 0.21 12.67 -3.34
N LEU A 115 -0.63 13.40 -2.60
CA LEU A 115 -0.83 14.84 -2.75
C LEU A 115 0.33 15.69 -2.19
N THR A 116 1.48 15.11 -1.84
CA THR A 116 2.62 15.88 -1.34
C THR A 116 3.27 16.70 -2.45
N ILE A 117 3.65 17.95 -2.13
CA ILE A 117 4.32 18.88 -3.07
C ILE A 117 5.84 18.92 -2.88
N ASN A 118 6.40 18.06 -2.01
CA ASN A 118 7.83 18.08 -1.70
C ASN A 118 8.68 17.72 -2.93
N THR A 119 9.40 18.67 -3.53
CA THR A 119 10.27 18.38 -4.69
C THR A 119 11.73 18.14 -4.33
N LYS A 120 12.07 18.08 -3.03
CA LYS A 120 13.45 17.80 -2.58
C LYS A 120 13.86 16.37 -2.95
N THR A 121 15.14 16.22 -3.31
CA THR A 121 15.74 14.96 -3.74
C THR A 121 15.46 13.81 -2.77
N ASP A 122 15.67 14.02 -1.46
CA ASP A 122 15.41 13.01 -0.44
C ASP A 122 13.94 12.56 -0.43
N GLY A 123 13.01 13.51 -0.54
CA GLY A 123 11.58 13.22 -0.56
C GLY A 123 11.12 12.53 -1.84
N ILE A 124 11.77 12.77 -2.98
CA ILE A 124 11.51 12.09 -4.25
C ILE A 124 12.00 10.64 -4.16
N ASN A 125 13.26 10.44 -3.77
CA ASN A 125 13.85 9.12 -3.66
C ASN A 125 13.15 8.24 -2.62
N ARG A 126 12.70 8.81 -1.49
CA ARG A 126 11.86 8.10 -0.50
C ARG A 126 10.57 7.57 -1.11
N ALA A 127 9.90 8.37 -1.94
CA ALA A 127 8.65 7.97 -2.55
C ALA A 127 8.83 6.93 -3.65
N LEU A 128 9.90 7.03 -4.45
CA LEU A 128 10.22 6.03 -5.47
C LEU A 128 10.62 4.67 -4.86
N LEU A 129 11.29 4.66 -3.70
CA LEU A 129 11.63 3.42 -2.99
C LEU A 129 10.49 2.87 -2.10
N ALA A 130 9.47 3.67 -1.79
CA ALA A 130 8.38 3.27 -0.89
C ALA A 130 7.69 1.95 -1.26
N PRO A 131 7.44 1.63 -2.55
CA PRO A 131 6.87 0.35 -2.96
C PRO A 131 7.71 -0.88 -2.57
N SER A 132 9.03 -0.71 -2.45
CA SER A 132 9.97 -1.79 -2.10
C SER A 132 10.22 -1.93 -0.60
N ILE A 133 9.57 -1.10 0.23
CA ILE A 133 9.74 -1.07 1.69
C ILE A 133 8.58 -1.79 2.38
N VAL A 134 8.91 -2.66 3.34
CA VAL A 134 7.95 -3.38 4.18
C VAL A 134 8.17 -3.04 5.64
N ALA A 135 7.09 -2.76 6.37
CA ALA A 135 7.14 -2.56 7.80
C ALA A 135 7.33 -3.90 8.54
N THR A 136 8.34 -3.98 9.40
CA THR A 136 8.55 -5.12 10.31
C THR A 136 8.46 -4.69 11.77
N GLN A 137 8.42 -5.67 12.69
CA GLN A 137 8.54 -5.40 14.12
C GLN A 137 9.87 -4.74 14.51
N ARG A 138 10.93 -4.90 13.69
CA ARG A 138 12.25 -4.30 13.92
C ARG A 138 12.42 -2.93 13.23
N GLY A 139 11.38 -2.45 12.55
CA GLY A 139 11.41 -1.24 11.74
C GLY A 139 11.19 -1.52 10.25
N PRO A 140 11.04 -0.48 9.44
CA PRO A 140 10.87 -0.63 7.99
C PRO A 140 12.17 -1.11 7.33
N VAL A 141 12.04 -2.08 6.43
CA VAL A 141 13.15 -2.65 5.66
C VAL A 141 12.85 -2.61 4.16
N LEU A 142 13.86 -2.34 3.35
CA LEU A 142 13.82 -2.59 1.92
C LEU A 142 14.07 -4.08 1.68
N LEU A 143 13.25 -4.69 0.82
CA LEU A 143 13.42 -6.09 0.40
C LEU A 143 14.02 -6.12 -1.00
N PRO A 144 15.32 -6.45 -1.17
CA PRO A 144 15.87 -6.59 -2.51
C PRO A 144 15.15 -7.70 -3.28
N ILE A 145 14.98 -7.53 -4.60
CA ILE A 145 14.26 -8.44 -5.52
C ILE A 145 12.75 -8.51 -5.25
N LEU A 146 12.31 -8.95 -4.07
CA LEU A 146 10.88 -8.98 -3.73
C LEU A 146 10.26 -7.58 -3.74
N GLY A 147 11.03 -6.53 -3.46
CA GLY A 147 10.58 -5.14 -3.55
C GLY A 147 10.35 -4.67 -4.99
N ALA A 148 10.80 -5.41 -6.01
CA ALA A 148 10.44 -5.18 -7.42
C ALA A 148 9.15 -5.91 -7.81
N ALA A 149 8.69 -6.87 -7.00
CA ALA A 149 7.34 -7.41 -7.15
C ALA A 149 6.34 -6.35 -6.68
N ARG A 150 5.48 -5.93 -7.60
CA ARG A 150 4.50 -4.88 -7.30
C ARG A 150 3.40 -5.44 -6.43
N GLN A 151 2.78 -4.56 -5.64
CA GLN A 151 1.53 -4.93 -5.01
C GLN A 151 0.41 -4.98 -6.04
N GLY A 152 -0.50 -5.94 -5.89
CA GLY A 152 -1.59 -6.09 -6.85
C GLY A 152 -2.73 -6.98 -6.36
N ASN A 153 -3.84 -6.94 -7.10
CA ASN A 153 -5.01 -7.74 -6.79
C ASN A 153 -4.69 -9.23 -6.95
N MET A 154 -5.13 -10.07 -6.02
CA MET A 154 -4.85 -11.52 -6.06
C MET A 154 -3.35 -11.85 -6.14
N GLY A 155 -2.49 -10.90 -5.73
CA GLY A 155 -1.06 -11.12 -5.67
C GLY A 155 -0.70 -12.26 -4.73
N ILE A 156 0.46 -12.86 -4.96
CA ILE A 156 1.00 -13.95 -4.16
C ILE A 156 1.21 -13.45 -2.74
N VAL A 157 0.68 -14.19 -1.76
CA VAL A 157 0.80 -13.80 -0.35
C VAL A 157 2.27 -13.86 0.05
N MET A 158 2.78 -12.73 0.52
CA MET A 158 4.11 -12.66 1.12
C MET A 158 4.03 -13.09 2.59
N SER A 159 4.91 -14.01 2.97
CA SER A 159 5.00 -14.55 4.33
C SER A 159 6.41 -14.35 4.88
N ILE A 160 6.56 -14.40 6.21
CA ILE A 160 7.86 -14.39 6.88
C ILE A 160 8.08 -15.79 7.45
N SER A 161 9.17 -16.45 7.07
CA SER A 161 9.55 -17.76 7.60
C SER A 161 9.98 -17.66 9.06
N ALA A 162 10.03 -18.79 9.77
CA ALA A 162 10.55 -18.82 11.15
C ALA A 162 12.00 -18.31 11.25
N GLY A 163 12.79 -18.45 10.18
CA GLY A 163 14.16 -17.90 10.09
C GLY A 163 14.22 -16.41 9.71
N GLY A 164 13.07 -15.74 9.60
CA GLY A 164 12.99 -14.32 9.26
C GLY A 164 13.09 -14.00 7.77
N SER A 165 13.08 -15.00 6.88
CA SER A 165 13.11 -14.76 5.43
C SER A 165 11.74 -14.34 4.92
N PHE A 166 11.69 -13.32 4.08
CA PHE A 166 10.47 -13.00 3.32
C PHE A 166 10.32 -13.96 2.16
N ARG A 167 9.16 -14.57 1.98
CA ARG A 167 8.90 -15.57 0.96
C ARG A 167 7.57 -15.33 0.26
N ALA A 168 7.58 -15.44 -1.07
CA ALA A 168 6.40 -15.48 -1.92
C ALA A 168 6.45 -16.75 -2.79
N THR A 169 5.40 -17.56 -2.74
CA THR A 169 5.26 -18.80 -3.53
C THR A 169 3.91 -18.82 -4.23
N GLY A 170 3.92 -18.91 -5.56
CA GLY A 170 2.71 -18.96 -6.39
C GLY A 170 2.72 -20.15 -7.33
N LYS A 171 1.52 -20.58 -7.75
CA LYS A 171 1.34 -21.64 -8.74
C LYS A 171 0.68 -21.07 -9.98
N GLY A 172 1.11 -21.53 -11.15
CA GLY A 172 0.49 -21.14 -12.43
C GLY A 172 0.53 -19.64 -12.71
N VAL A 173 1.61 -18.95 -12.30
CA VAL A 173 1.75 -17.50 -12.47
C VAL A 173 2.18 -17.18 -13.90
N THR A 174 1.57 -16.15 -14.50
CA THR A 174 1.89 -15.69 -15.87
C THR A 174 2.11 -14.19 -15.84
N GLY A 175 3.17 -13.71 -16.52
CA GLY A 175 3.50 -12.28 -16.61
C GLY A 175 4.03 -11.69 -15.31
N GLU A 176 3.65 -10.44 -15.01
CA GLU A 176 4.09 -9.70 -13.82
C GLU A 176 3.75 -10.46 -12.52
N ILE A 177 4.76 -10.66 -11.67
CA ILE A 177 4.59 -11.22 -10.34
C ILE A 177 4.11 -10.11 -9.41
N GLN A 178 2.85 -10.19 -9.05
CA GLN A 178 2.25 -9.35 -8.02
C GLN A 178 2.31 -10.03 -6.67
N VAL A 179 2.58 -9.26 -5.61
CA VAL A 179 2.59 -9.73 -4.22
C VAL A 179 1.53 -9.01 -3.39
N THR A 180 1.04 -9.67 -2.35
CA THR A 180 0.22 -9.00 -1.32
C THR A 180 0.84 -9.20 0.05
N ALA A 181 1.11 -8.09 0.74
CA ALA A 181 1.73 -8.02 2.06
C ALA A 181 0.82 -7.29 3.05
N GLY A 182 -0.36 -7.85 3.34
CA GLY A 182 -1.34 -7.23 4.24
C GLY A 182 -2.61 -6.76 3.54
N ARG A 183 -3.17 -5.65 4.02
CA ARG A 183 -4.50 -5.15 3.64
C ARG A 183 -4.34 -3.93 2.73
N PHE A 184 -4.85 -4.03 1.50
CA PHE A 184 -4.71 -3.01 0.46
C PHE A 184 -6.04 -2.70 -0.21
N ASP A 185 -6.19 -1.44 -0.60
CA ASP A 185 -7.27 -0.96 -1.47
C ASP A 185 -6.69 0.05 -2.47
N SER A 186 -7.52 0.50 -3.41
CA SER A 186 -7.10 1.38 -4.50
C SER A 186 -6.54 2.71 -4.01
N LEU A 187 -7.07 3.24 -2.91
CA LEU A 187 -6.56 4.47 -2.30
C LEU A 187 -5.22 4.27 -1.60
N HIS A 188 -4.99 3.09 -1.00
CA HIS A 188 -3.67 2.78 -0.46
C HIS A 188 -2.63 2.69 -1.58
N ALA A 189 -2.94 2.03 -2.69
CA ALA A 189 -2.02 1.93 -3.83
C ALA A 189 -1.71 3.32 -4.41
N LEU A 190 -2.71 4.20 -4.54
CA LEU A 190 -2.50 5.59 -4.91
C LEU A 190 -1.58 6.31 -3.92
N ASN A 191 -1.89 6.22 -2.63
CA ASN A 191 -1.18 6.95 -1.58
C ASN A 191 0.27 6.47 -1.38
N ALA A 192 0.52 5.16 -1.51
CA ALA A 192 1.81 4.54 -1.24
C ALA A 192 2.68 4.40 -2.48
N HIS A 193 2.07 4.26 -3.66
CA HIS A 193 2.77 3.91 -4.91
C HIS A 193 2.48 4.86 -6.07
N GLY A 194 1.57 5.82 -5.91
CA GLY A 194 1.21 6.77 -6.97
C GLY A 194 0.51 6.12 -8.16
N ARG A 195 -0.22 5.02 -7.94
CA ARG A 195 -0.85 4.24 -9.01
C ARG A 195 -2.32 3.98 -8.77
N ALA A 196 -3.05 3.87 -9.87
CA ALA A 196 -4.41 3.34 -9.86
C ALA A 196 -4.36 1.82 -10.01
N GLN A 197 -4.87 1.10 -9.01
CA GLN A 197 -4.96 -0.36 -9.03
C GLN A 197 -6.29 -0.81 -8.43
N THR A 198 -6.91 -1.81 -9.04
CA THR A 198 -8.13 -2.42 -8.52
C THR A 198 -7.79 -3.45 -7.46
N PHE A 199 -8.59 -3.55 -6.40
CA PHE A 199 -8.46 -4.60 -5.39
C PHE A 199 -9.83 -5.22 -5.09
N ALA A 200 -9.82 -6.45 -4.61
CA ALA A 200 -11.04 -7.10 -4.11
C ALA A 200 -11.56 -6.48 -2.80
N SER A 201 -10.77 -5.66 -2.11
CA SER A 201 -11.14 -5.00 -0.85
C SER A 201 -11.18 -3.48 -0.97
N ALA A 202 -12.10 -2.87 -0.23
CA ALA A 202 -12.13 -1.42 -0.01
C ALA A 202 -12.21 -1.15 1.50
N PHE A 203 -11.43 -0.18 1.98
CA PHE A 203 -11.45 0.27 3.36
C PHE A 203 -12.03 1.67 3.46
N SER A 204 -12.65 1.96 4.60
CA SER A 204 -13.22 3.25 4.90
C SER A 204 -12.17 4.36 4.81
N LEU A 205 -12.59 5.51 4.29
CA LEU A 205 -11.95 6.79 4.52
C LEU A 205 -11.92 7.10 6.02
N PRO A 206 -10.95 7.87 6.52
CA PRO A 206 -11.00 8.38 7.88
C PRO A 206 -12.26 9.21 8.11
N LEU A 207 -12.97 8.92 9.19
CA LEU A 207 -14.15 9.68 9.59
C LEU A 207 -14.38 9.65 11.09
N ALA A 208 -15.19 10.59 11.56
CA ALA A 208 -15.78 10.60 12.89
C ALA A 208 -17.30 10.79 12.77
N LEU A 209 -18.05 9.94 13.46
CA LEU A 209 -19.52 9.97 13.53
C LEU A 209 -19.94 10.25 14.97
N SER A 210 -21.02 11.01 15.15
CA SER A 210 -21.70 11.12 16.44
C SER A 210 -22.66 9.95 16.61
N LEU A 211 -22.65 9.33 17.79
CA LEU A 211 -23.54 8.23 18.17
C LEU A 211 -24.78 8.76 18.90
N PRO A 212 -25.88 7.98 18.96
CA PRO A 212 -27.13 8.41 19.60
C PRO A 212 -26.99 8.85 21.06
N ASN A 213 -25.99 8.33 21.77
CA ASN A 213 -25.77 8.63 23.17
C ASN A 213 -24.74 9.75 23.41
N GLY A 214 -24.41 10.54 22.38
CA GLY A 214 -23.47 11.65 22.46
C GLY A 214 -21.99 11.26 22.35
N ARG A 215 -21.66 9.95 22.41
CA ARG A 215 -20.29 9.46 22.14
C ARG A 215 -19.92 9.66 20.68
N HIS A 216 -18.62 9.59 20.39
CA HIS A 216 -18.11 9.62 19.02
C HIS A 216 -17.56 8.26 18.58
N PHE A 217 -17.76 7.91 17.32
CA PHE A 217 -17.11 6.77 16.68
C PHE A 217 -16.16 7.26 15.59
N SER A 218 -14.88 6.92 15.70
CA SER A 218 -13.88 7.30 14.71
C SER A 218 -13.18 6.10 14.08
N VAL A 219 -12.96 6.17 12.78
CA VAL A 219 -12.26 5.15 11.99
C VAL A 219 -11.00 5.76 11.39
N GLY A 220 -9.87 5.09 11.60
CA GLY A 220 -8.60 5.42 10.96
C GLY A 220 -8.32 4.60 9.70
N ARG A 221 -7.05 4.62 9.27
CA ARG A 221 -6.53 3.76 8.18
C ARG A 221 -5.22 3.07 8.58
N ASN A 222 -5.10 2.67 9.84
CA ASN A 222 -3.96 1.89 10.32
C ASN A 222 -4.18 0.38 10.14
N PHE A 223 -3.79 -0.14 8.99
CA PHE A 223 -4.04 -1.53 8.58
C PHE A 223 -3.22 -2.61 9.32
N THR A 224 -2.20 -2.21 10.08
CA THR A 224 -1.34 -3.12 10.85
C THR A 224 -1.91 -3.40 12.24
N GLU A 225 -2.76 -2.52 12.77
CA GLU A 225 -3.36 -2.68 14.09
C GLU A 225 -4.60 -3.58 14.04
N THR A 226 -4.41 -4.83 14.44
CA THR A 226 -5.47 -5.85 14.52
C THR A 226 -5.64 -6.38 15.94
N GLN A 227 -6.77 -7.05 16.18
CA GLN A 227 -7.02 -7.84 17.38
C GLN A 227 -7.64 -9.19 16.99
N THR A 228 -7.51 -10.17 17.88
CA THR A 228 -8.15 -11.48 17.72
C THR A 228 -9.44 -11.51 18.54
N VAL A 229 -10.57 -11.76 17.89
CA VAL A 229 -11.87 -11.95 18.55
C VAL A 229 -12.39 -13.33 18.17
N GLY A 230 -12.40 -14.25 19.14
CA GLY A 230 -12.63 -15.67 18.85
C GLY A 230 -11.50 -16.23 17.97
N GLN A 231 -11.85 -16.75 16.79
CA GLN A 231 -10.89 -17.26 15.80
C GLN A 231 -10.58 -16.26 14.67
N ALA A 232 -11.20 -15.07 14.69
CA ALA A 232 -11.07 -14.09 13.61
C ALA A 232 -10.07 -12.99 13.96
N GLN A 233 -9.17 -12.67 13.02
CA GLN A 233 -8.31 -11.49 13.09
C GLN A 233 -9.04 -10.30 12.46
N VAL A 234 -9.42 -9.32 13.28
CA VAL A 234 -10.26 -8.18 12.91
C VAL A 234 -9.55 -6.85 13.24
N PRO A 235 -10.01 -5.69 12.73
CA PRO A 235 -9.46 -4.42 13.14
C PRO A 235 -9.51 -4.24 14.66
N LYS A 236 -8.48 -3.62 15.22
CA LYS A 236 -8.48 -3.25 16.64
C LYS A 236 -9.51 -2.14 16.87
N ALA A 237 -10.40 -2.33 17.83
CA ALA A 237 -11.32 -1.32 18.30
C ALA A 237 -11.11 -1.11 19.81
N TRP A 238 -11.17 0.14 20.28
CA TRP A 238 -10.94 0.48 21.68
C TRP A 238 -11.72 1.72 22.10
N MET A 239 -11.88 1.88 23.41
CA MET A 239 -12.40 3.10 24.02
C MET A 239 -11.24 4.07 24.31
N GLU A 240 -11.42 5.34 24.02
CA GLU A 240 -10.51 6.42 24.39
C GLU A 240 -11.33 7.60 24.93
N GLY A 241 -11.45 7.68 26.26
CA GLY A 241 -12.46 8.54 26.89
C GLY A 241 -13.87 8.18 26.42
N ASP A 242 -14.60 9.17 25.92
CA ASP A 242 -15.96 9.01 25.37
C ASP A 242 -15.99 8.65 23.86
N ALA A 243 -14.83 8.40 23.25
CA ALA A 243 -14.73 7.99 21.86
C ALA A 243 -14.52 6.46 21.72
N ILE A 244 -15.26 5.86 20.79
CA ILE A 244 -14.97 4.53 20.26
C ILE A 244 -14.07 4.73 19.04
N LYS A 245 -12.85 4.17 19.07
CA LYS A 245 -11.92 4.23 17.95
C LYS A 245 -11.77 2.86 17.31
N MET A 246 -11.52 2.85 16.01
CA MET A 246 -11.18 1.66 15.26
C MET A 246 -10.03 1.94 14.30
N SER A 247 -9.03 1.06 14.29
CA SER A 247 -7.79 1.26 13.54
C SER A 247 -8.03 1.40 12.03
N TYR A 248 -8.95 0.60 11.48
CA TYR A 248 -9.47 0.69 10.12
C TYR A 248 -10.83 -0.03 10.01
N CYS A 249 -11.58 0.21 8.93
CA CYS A 249 -12.85 -0.49 8.67
C CYS A 249 -12.91 -1.02 7.25
N PRO A 250 -13.06 -2.33 7.00
CA PRO A 250 -13.43 -2.80 5.67
C PRO A 250 -14.86 -2.38 5.35
N VAL A 251 -15.07 -1.84 4.15
CA VAL A 251 -16.39 -1.48 3.60
C VAL A 251 -16.79 -2.37 2.42
N ALA A 252 -15.84 -3.10 1.84
CA ALA A 252 -16.03 -4.19 0.90
C ALA A 252 -14.93 -5.23 1.05
N LEU A 253 -15.29 -6.53 0.97
CA LEU A 253 -14.34 -7.65 1.03
C LEU A 253 -14.76 -8.72 0.01
N GLY A 254 -14.11 -8.71 -1.15
CA GLY A 254 -14.42 -9.58 -2.28
C GLY A 254 -15.87 -9.46 -2.74
N ALA A 255 -16.36 -10.54 -3.34
CA ALA A 255 -17.75 -10.67 -3.77
C ALA A 255 -18.72 -11.05 -2.63
N ASN A 256 -18.34 -10.84 -1.35
CA ASN A 256 -19.20 -11.15 -0.20
C ASN A 256 -19.69 -9.85 0.48
N PRO A 257 -20.91 -9.38 0.16
CA PRO A 257 -21.49 -8.15 0.73
C PRO A 257 -21.55 -8.14 2.26
N ASN A 258 -21.65 -9.32 2.89
CA ASN A 258 -21.80 -9.44 4.34
C ASN A 258 -20.45 -9.50 5.08
N ALA A 259 -19.35 -9.86 4.42
CA ALA A 259 -18.06 -10.08 5.08
C ALA A 259 -17.53 -8.81 5.78
N ALA A 260 -17.67 -7.65 5.12
CA ALA A 260 -17.24 -6.37 5.68
C ALA A 260 -18.08 -5.98 6.91
N ARG A 261 -19.42 -6.10 6.81
CA ARG A 261 -20.35 -5.84 7.92
C ARG A 261 -20.11 -6.78 9.11
N MET A 262 -19.87 -8.06 8.85
CA MET A 262 -19.57 -9.03 9.91
C MET A 262 -18.24 -8.74 10.58
N THR A 263 -17.22 -8.33 9.82
CA THR A 263 -15.93 -7.91 10.38
C THR A 263 -16.09 -6.69 11.29
N PHE A 264 -16.87 -5.69 10.87
CA PHE A 264 -17.23 -4.53 11.70
C PHE A 264 -17.94 -4.94 13.00
N ARG A 265 -18.94 -5.83 12.90
CA ARG A 265 -19.67 -6.33 14.07
C ARG A 265 -18.78 -7.10 15.04
N THR A 266 -17.92 -7.96 14.51
CA THR A 266 -17.00 -8.77 15.32
C THR A 266 -15.94 -7.90 16.00
N ALA A 267 -15.38 -6.89 15.32
CA ALA A 267 -14.41 -5.97 15.91
C ALA A 267 -14.96 -5.20 17.12
N LEU A 268 -16.24 -4.87 17.09
CA LEU A 268 -16.93 -4.11 18.14
C LEU A 268 -17.67 -5.00 19.15
N LYS A 269 -17.56 -6.32 19.06
CA LYS A 269 -18.37 -7.28 19.85
C LYS A 269 -18.31 -7.04 21.37
N HIS A 270 -17.19 -6.54 21.86
CA HIS A 270 -16.95 -6.30 23.29
C HIS A 270 -17.01 -4.81 23.69
N ILE A 271 -17.43 -3.94 22.77
CA ILE A 271 -17.61 -2.52 23.01
C ILE A 271 -19.10 -2.22 22.98
N ASP A 272 -19.62 -1.63 24.04
CA ASP A 272 -20.99 -1.13 24.05
C ASP A 272 -21.10 0.07 23.09
N MET A 273 -21.58 -0.19 21.88
CA MET A 273 -21.79 0.81 20.83
C MET A 273 -23.28 0.90 20.47
N PRO A 274 -24.01 1.90 20.99
CA PRO A 274 -25.42 2.09 20.63
C PRO A 274 -25.54 2.49 19.16
N GLY A 275 -26.58 1.98 18.49
CA GLY A 275 -26.85 2.30 17.10
C GLY A 275 -25.82 1.74 16.11
N GLN A 276 -25.15 0.64 16.44
CA GLN A 276 -24.11 0.02 15.61
C GLN A 276 -24.53 -0.16 14.13
N GLU A 277 -25.75 -0.60 13.86
CA GLU A 277 -26.25 -0.76 12.48
C GLU A 277 -26.45 0.57 11.75
N MET A 278 -26.88 1.61 12.47
CA MET A 278 -26.99 2.96 11.92
C MET A 278 -25.60 3.55 11.64
N ALA A 279 -24.62 3.29 12.52
CA ALA A 279 -23.23 3.69 12.31
C ALA A 279 -22.61 2.99 11.09
N TRP A 280 -22.89 1.69 10.88
CA TRP A 280 -22.48 0.96 9.68
C TRP A 280 -23.06 1.58 8.40
N ALA A 281 -24.37 1.85 8.37
CA ALA A 281 -25.02 2.48 7.24
C ALA A 281 -24.47 3.89 6.95
N SER A 282 -24.28 4.70 8.00
CA SER A 282 -23.72 6.05 7.90
C SER A 282 -22.29 6.03 7.36
N LEU A 283 -21.48 5.08 7.82
CA LEU A 283 -20.11 4.89 7.35
C LEU A 283 -20.07 4.54 5.86
N ARG A 284 -20.90 3.59 5.39
CA ARG A 284 -20.95 3.24 3.95
C ARG A 284 -21.40 4.42 3.09
N ASN A 285 -22.46 5.12 3.51
CA ASN A 285 -22.99 6.27 2.79
C ASN A 285 -21.98 7.41 2.71
N TYR A 286 -21.31 7.72 3.83
CA TYR A 286 -20.24 8.70 3.87
C TYR A 286 -19.13 8.37 2.87
N ASN A 287 -18.67 7.11 2.84
CA ASN A 287 -17.62 6.68 1.92
C ASN A 287 -18.02 6.85 0.45
N LEU A 288 -19.18 6.32 0.05
CA LEU A 288 -19.64 6.47 -1.33
C LEU A 288 -19.80 7.95 -1.70
N ALA A 289 -20.47 8.75 -0.86
CA ALA A 289 -20.69 10.16 -1.15
C ALA A 289 -19.38 10.93 -1.32
N ARG A 290 -18.42 10.76 -0.40
CA ARG A 290 -17.12 11.45 -0.45
C ARG A 290 -16.26 10.99 -1.63
N LEU A 291 -16.28 9.70 -1.96
CA LEU A 291 -15.55 9.18 -3.10
C LEU A 291 -16.13 9.68 -4.43
N PHE A 292 -17.46 9.71 -4.57
CA PHE A 292 -18.10 10.27 -5.76
C PHE A 292 -17.86 11.77 -5.90
N GLU A 293 -17.95 12.53 -4.81
CA GLU A 293 -17.63 13.96 -4.80
C GLU A 293 -16.19 14.21 -5.26
N ALA A 294 -15.22 13.46 -4.72
CA ALA A 294 -13.83 13.52 -5.14
C ALA A 294 -13.65 13.08 -6.61
N TYR A 295 -14.35 12.04 -7.06
CA TYR A 295 -14.27 11.56 -8.44
C TYR A 295 -14.76 12.60 -9.44
N VAL A 296 -15.88 13.26 -9.15
CA VAL A 296 -16.40 14.36 -9.98
C VAL A 296 -15.41 15.53 -9.99
N ALA A 297 -14.91 15.92 -8.82
CA ALA A 297 -13.92 17.00 -8.66
C ALA A 297 -12.57 16.70 -9.36
N ALA A 298 -12.20 15.43 -9.49
CA ALA A 298 -11.03 15.01 -10.26
C ALA A 298 -11.19 15.29 -11.77
N GLY A 299 -12.43 15.39 -12.26
CA GLY A 299 -12.73 15.80 -13.63
C GLY A 299 -12.20 17.18 -14.00
N ASP A 300 -12.08 18.07 -13.01
CA ASP A 300 -11.61 19.46 -13.16
C ASP A 300 -10.08 19.59 -13.14
N ILE A 301 -9.35 18.49 -12.88
CA ILE A 301 -7.89 18.48 -12.91
C ILE A 301 -7.41 18.72 -14.34
N LYS A 302 -6.50 19.68 -14.52
CA LYS A 302 -6.03 20.13 -15.84
C LYS A 302 -4.89 19.26 -16.37
N ASP A 303 -3.98 18.83 -15.51
CA ASP A 303 -2.92 17.89 -15.86
C ASP A 303 -3.51 16.53 -16.18
N ALA A 304 -3.33 16.07 -17.42
CA ALA A 304 -3.99 14.87 -17.93
C ALA A 304 -3.53 13.60 -17.20
N ALA A 305 -2.24 13.48 -16.90
CA ALA A 305 -1.68 12.30 -16.25
C ALA A 305 -2.12 12.23 -14.78
N LEU A 306 -2.11 13.37 -14.08
CA LEU A 306 -2.59 13.47 -12.71
C LEU A 306 -4.09 13.18 -12.63
N LYS A 307 -4.88 13.74 -13.56
CA LYS A 307 -6.31 13.47 -13.68
C LYS A 307 -6.57 11.98 -13.88
N GLU A 308 -5.88 11.35 -14.82
CA GLU A 308 -6.06 9.94 -15.16
C GLU A 308 -5.80 9.04 -13.94
N ILE A 309 -4.62 9.15 -13.33
CA ILE A 309 -4.23 8.30 -12.20
C ILE A 309 -5.17 8.51 -11.01
N PHE A 310 -5.52 9.77 -10.70
CA PHE A 310 -6.34 10.08 -9.54
C PHE A 310 -7.81 9.65 -9.73
N ALA A 311 -8.40 9.96 -10.90
CA ALA A 311 -9.76 9.57 -11.22
C ALA A 311 -9.89 8.03 -11.33
N GLN A 312 -8.91 7.35 -11.91
CA GLN A 312 -8.91 5.90 -12.02
C GLN A 312 -8.83 5.23 -10.65
N ALA A 313 -7.96 5.70 -9.75
CA ALA A 313 -7.88 5.16 -8.39
C ALA A 313 -9.20 5.32 -7.61
N LEU A 314 -9.85 6.48 -7.75
CA LEU A 314 -11.17 6.73 -7.16
C LEU A 314 -12.25 5.82 -7.76
N ALA A 315 -12.26 5.67 -9.08
CA ALA A 315 -13.19 4.78 -9.78
C ALA A 315 -13.03 3.32 -9.33
N CYS A 316 -11.81 2.82 -9.25
CA CYS A 316 -11.52 1.47 -8.75
C CYS A 316 -12.05 1.27 -7.32
N GLN A 317 -11.84 2.24 -6.42
CA GLN A 317 -12.36 2.16 -5.05
C GLN A 317 -13.90 2.12 -5.02
N ILE A 318 -14.55 3.00 -5.79
CA ILE A 318 -16.01 3.07 -5.91
C ILE A 318 -16.56 1.76 -6.45
N GLU A 319 -15.98 1.25 -7.54
CA GLU A 319 -16.41 0.01 -8.18
C GLU A 319 -16.33 -1.19 -7.21
N THR A 320 -15.23 -1.32 -6.47
CA THR A 320 -15.08 -2.36 -5.45
C THR A 320 -16.14 -2.24 -4.35
N MET A 321 -16.49 -1.01 -3.94
CA MET A 321 -17.57 -0.79 -2.97
C MET A 321 -18.96 -1.16 -3.53
N LEU A 322 -19.24 -0.82 -4.79
CA LEU A 322 -20.51 -1.09 -5.45
C LEU A 322 -20.72 -2.58 -5.74
N LYS A 323 -19.65 -3.32 -6.11
CA LYS A 323 -19.70 -4.78 -6.27
C LYS A 323 -20.00 -5.54 -4.97
N SER A 324 -19.91 -4.86 -3.82
CA SER A 324 -20.17 -5.39 -2.49
C SER A 324 -21.52 -4.91 -1.91
N ILE A 325 -22.43 -4.44 -2.77
CA ILE A 325 -23.83 -4.17 -2.46
C ILE A 325 -24.66 -5.35 -2.94
#